data_AF-A0A928A3G4-F1
#
_entry.id   AF-A0A928A3G4-F1
#
_cell.length_a   1.000
_cell.length_b   1.000
_cell.length_c   1.000
_cell.angle_alpha   90.00
_cell.angle_beta   90.00
_cell.angle_gamma   90.00
#
_symmetry.space_group_name_H-M   'P 1'
#
loop_
_entity.id
_entity.type
_entity.pdbx_description
1 polymer ?
#
loop_
_entity_poly.entity_id
_entity_poly.type
_entity_poly.pdbx_seq_one_letter_code
_entity_poly.pdbx_strand_id
1 'polypeptide(L)'
;MIEKLIIQYIDRMTLTDIDQFARKNGIVLEQDELNLIYYHIKNNWRTIVYGNPKPILEELKTRVDNLTYQKIENLYVQFKNKYSYYL
;
A
#
# COMPACT_ATOMS: atom_id res chain seq x y z
N MET A 1 -10.90 -10.99 14.57
CA MET A 1 -11.87 -11.27 13.48
C MET A 1 -11.53 -10.46 12.24
N ILE A 2 -11.36 -9.14 12.37
CA ILE A 2 -11.01 -8.23 11.27
C ILE A 2 -9.70 -8.62 10.55
N GLU A 3 -8.64 -8.98 11.28
CA GLU A 3 -7.39 -9.47 10.69
C GLU A 3 -7.59 -10.66 9.73
N LYS A 4 -8.51 -11.60 10.05
CA LYS A 4 -8.80 -12.76 9.20
C LYS A 4 -9.45 -12.34 7.88
N LEU A 5 -10.29 -11.30 7.91
CA LEU A 5 -10.90 -10.75 6.70
C LEU A 5 -9.86 -10.00 5.85
N ILE A 6 -8.97 -9.24 6.50
CA ILE A 6 -7.90 -8.52 5.81
C ILE A 6 -6.97 -9.48 5.09
N ILE A 7 -6.45 -10.52 5.78
CA ILE A 7 -5.55 -11.48 5.12
C ILE A 7 -6.25 -12.24 3.99
N GLN A 8 -7.51 -12.67 4.16
CA GLN A 8 -8.25 -13.33 3.08
C GLN A 8 -8.44 -12.45 1.84
N TYR A 9 -8.63 -11.15 2.04
CA TYR A 9 -8.68 -10.19 0.94
C TYR A 9 -7.31 -10.03 0.27
N ILE A 10 -6.26 -9.86 1.07
CA ILE A 10 -4.88 -9.73 0.59
C ILE A 10 -4.44 -10.97 -0.17
N ASP A 11 -4.77 -12.19 0.29
CA ASP A 11 -4.40 -13.44 -0.37
C ASP A 11 -4.92 -13.50 -1.81
N ARG A 12 -6.13 -12.97 -2.05
CA ARG A 12 -6.77 -12.94 -3.37
C ARG A 12 -6.35 -11.76 -4.25
N MET A 13 -5.70 -10.75 -3.66
CA MET A 13 -5.28 -9.55 -4.38
C MET A 13 -4.24 -9.88 -5.45
N THR A 14 -4.40 -9.26 -6.61
CA THR A 14 -3.51 -9.40 -7.77
C THR A 14 -2.73 -8.10 -8.01
N LEU A 15 -1.69 -8.17 -8.85
CA LEU A 15 -0.98 -6.98 -9.33
C LEU A 15 -1.93 -6.02 -10.06
N THR A 16 -2.89 -6.55 -10.82
CA THR A 16 -3.88 -5.76 -11.55
C THR A 16 -4.77 -4.94 -10.62
N ASP A 17 -5.16 -5.49 -9.47
CA ASP A 17 -5.97 -4.74 -8.48
C ASP A 17 -5.21 -3.51 -7.96
N ILE A 18 -3.90 -3.66 -7.72
CA ILE A 18 -3.03 -2.57 -7.25
C ILE A 18 -2.84 -1.53 -8.34
N ASP A 19 -2.55 -1.95 -9.58
CA ASP A 19 -2.37 -1.03 -10.72
C ASP A 19 -3.65 -0.24 -11.00
N GLN A 20 -4.82 -0.90 -11.00
CA GLN A 20 -6.11 -0.24 -11.17
C GLN A 20 -6.38 0.78 -10.05
N PHE A 21 -6.07 0.42 -8.80
CA PHE A 21 -6.22 1.34 -7.67
C PHE A 21 -5.28 2.55 -7.81
N ALA A 22 -4.02 2.33 -8.17
CA ALA A 22 -3.06 3.41 -8.40
C ALA A 22 -3.54 4.37 -9.50
N ARG A 23 -3.94 3.82 -10.66
CA ARG A 23 -4.45 4.60 -11.80
C ARG A 23 -5.69 5.42 -11.44
N LYS A 24 -6.62 4.84 -10.70
CA LYS A 24 -7.82 5.53 -10.21
C LYS A 24 -7.48 6.75 -9.34
N ASN A 25 -6.34 6.72 -8.65
CA ASN A 25 -5.85 7.83 -7.82
C ASN A 25 -4.79 8.69 -8.54
N GLY A 26 -4.68 8.58 -9.88
CA GLY A 26 -3.76 9.41 -10.68
C GLY A 26 -2.29 9.09 -10.46
N ILE A 27 -1.97 7.84 -10.10
CA ILE A 27 -0.61 7.31 -9.98
C ILE A 27 -0.42 6.28 -11.10
N VAL A 28 0.65 6.42 -11.87
CA VAL A 28 1.07 5.42 -12.85
C VAL A 28 2.37 4.84 -12.33
N LEU A 29 2.37 3.52 -12.09
CA LEU A 29 3.52 2.81 -11.56
C LEU A 29 4.21 2.05 -12.68
N GLU A 30 5.54 2.01 -12.64
CA GLU A 30 6.33 1.09 -13.42
C GLU A 30 6.21 -0.35 -12.88
N GLN A 31 6.62 -1.34 -13.67
CA GLN A 31 6.39 -2.74 -13.33
C GLN A 31 7.14 -3.17 -12.06
N ASP A 32 8.35 -2.65 -11.85
CA ASP A 32 9.17 -2.89 -10.67
C ASP A 32 8.61 -2.21 -9.41
N GLU A 33 8.14 -0.97 -9.52
CA GLU A 33 7.44 -0.25 -8.44
C GLU A 33 6.16 -0.99 -8.02
N LEU A 34 5.38 -1.45 -9.01
CA LEU A 34 4.16 -2.21 -8.78
C LEU A 34 4.46 -3.55 -8.07
N ASN A 35 5.51 -4.24 -8.51
CA ASN A 35 5.96 -5.49 -7.89
C ASN A 35 6.42 -5.28 -6.45
N LEU A 36 7.12 -4.18 -6.17
CA LEU A 36 7.58 -3.82 -4.82
C LEU A 36 6.39 -3.54 -3.89
N ILE A 37 5.43 -2.73 -4.34
CA ILE A 37 4.21 -2.43 -3.57
C ILE A 37 3.42 -3.72 -3.30
N TYR A 38 3.25 -4.58 -4.30
CA TYR A 38 2.59 -5.88 -4.15
C TYR A 38 3.32 -6.76 -3.14
N TYR A 39 4.65 -6.82 -3.20
CA TYR A 39 5.46 -7.58 -2.24
C TYR A 39 5.21 -7.11 -0.81
N HIS A 40 5.24 -5.81 -0.54
CA HIS A 40 4.99 -5.29 0.81
C HIS A 40 3.54 -5.51 1.27
N ILE A 41 2.56 -5.38 0.37
CA ILE A 41 1.17 -5.69 0.71
C ILE A 41 1.02 -7.17 1.07
N LYS A 42 1.66 -8.09 0.35
CA LYS A 42 1.55 -9.53 0.66
C LYS A 42 2.28 -9.91 1.95
N ASN A 43 3.47 -9.38 2.16
CA ASN A 43 4.37 -9.86 3.22
C ASN A 43 4.38 -8.99 4.48
N ASN A 44 4.01 -7.71 4.37
CA ASN A 44 4.15 -6.73 5.45
C ASN A 44 2.83 -6.04 5.80
N TRP A 45 1.68 -6.53 5.33
CA TRP A 45 0.37 -5.92 5.58
C TRP A 45 0.09 -5.63 7.06
N ARG A 46 0.48 -6.53 7.97
CA ARG A 46 0.24 -6.34 9.40
C ARG A 46 0.97 -5.10 9.92
N THR A 47 2.21 -4.90 9.47
CA THR A 47 3.02 -3.71 9.79
C THR A 47 2.43 -2.45 9.16
N ILE A 48 1.96 -2.53 7.92
CA ILE A 48 1.32 -1.42 7.21
C ILE A 48 0.01 -1.01 7.93
N VAL A 49 -0.80 -1.98 8.35
CA VAL A 49 -2.12 -1.73 8.94
C VAL A 49 -2.04 -1.40 10.41
N TYR A 50 -1.19 -2.05 11.20
CA TYR A 50 -1.18 -1.94 12.68
C TYR A 50 0.14 -1.48 13.28
N GLY A 51 1.24 -1.57 12.54
CA GLY A 51 2.59 -1.31 13.03
C GLY A 51 3.15 0.03 12.59
N ASN A 52 4.47 0.09 12.51
CA ASN A 52 5.22 1.22 11.99
C ASN A 52 5.57 1.01 10.51
N PRO A 53 4.89 1.69 9.56
CA PRO A 53 5.14 1.54 8.13
C PRO A 53 6.40 2.28 7.66
N LYS A 54 7.04 3.10 8.51
CA LYS A 54 8.11 4.03 8.10
C LYS A 54 9.23 3.34 7.31
N PRO A 55 9.78 2.18 7.72
CA PRO A 55 10.83 1.53 6.94
C PRO A 55 10.38 1.16 5.51
N ILE A 56 9.12 0.75 5.35
CA ILE A 56 8.53 0.38 4.05
C ILE A 56 8.34 1.63 3.18
N LEU A 57 7.86 2.72 3.78
CA LEU A 57 7.70 4.00 3.07
C LEU A 57 9.04 4.58 2.64
N GLU A 58 10.06 4.53 3.50
CA GLU A 58 11.42 4.99 3.12
C GLU A 58 12.02 4.12 1.99
N GLU A 59 11.79 2.81 1.99
CA GLU A 59 12.21 1.95 0.86
C GLU A 59 11.50 2.37 -0.43
N LEU A 60 10.18 2.54 -0.41
CA LEU A 60 9.41 3.02 -1.56
C LEU A 60 9.92 4.36 -2.06
N LYS A 61 10.23 5.30 -1.17
CA LYS A 61 10.77 6.62 -1.50
C LYS A 61 12.07 6.58 -2.30
N THR A 62 12.89 5.55 -2.10
CA THR A 62 14.15 5.37 -2.88
C THR A 62 13.93 4.74 -4.25
N ARG A 63 12.73 4.23 -4.52
CA ARG A 63 12.39 3.44 -5.72
C ARG A 63 11.44 4.16 -6.67
N VAL A 64 10.61 5.05 -6.14
CA VAL A 64 9.66 5.83 -6.93
C VAL A 64 10.07 7.30 -6.99
N ASP A 65 9.59 8.03 -7.99
CA ASP A 65 9.81 9.47 -8.07
C ASP A 65 9.12 10.23 -6.91
N ASN A 66 9.60 11.42 -6.60
CA ASN A 66 9.12 12.19 -5.45
C ASN A 66 7.60 12.51 -5.53
N LEU A 67 7.06 12.77 -6.72
CA LEU A 67 5.64 13.07 -6.87
C LEU A 67 4.78 11.83 -6.63
N THR A 68 5.21 10.68 -7.17
CA THR A 68 4.56 9.39 -6.93
C THR A 68 4.62 9.01 -5.46
N TYR A 69 5.77 9.16 -4.81
CA TYR A 69 5.92 8.92 -3.37
C TYR A 69 4.95 9.78 -2.56
N GLN A 70 4.88 11.09 -2.82
CA GLN A 70 3.98 12.00 -2.11
C GLN A 70 2.51 11.59 -2.26
N LYS A 71 2.08 11.15 -3.46
CA LYS A 71 0.72 10.66 -3.66
C LYS A 71 0.44 9.39 -2.88
N ILE A 72 1.38 8.43 -2.88
CA ILE A 72 1.27 7.18 -2.11
C ILE A 72 1.18 7.47 -0.61
N GLU A 73 2.08 8.32 -0.09
CA GLU A 73 2.11 8.70 1.32
C GLU A 73 0.82 9.41 1.75
N ASN A 74 0.31 10.33 0.93
CA ASN A 74 -0.95 11.02 1.19
C ASN A 74 -2.14 10.05 1.24
N LEU A 75 -2.23 9.11 0.28
CA LEU A 75 -3.27 8.08 0.29
C LEU A 75 -3.17 7.20 1.53
N TYR A 76 -1.96 6.77 1.89
CA TYR A 76 -1.72 5.98 3.09
C TYR A 76 -2.22 6.69 4.35
N VAL A 77 -1.81 7.95 4.56
CA VAL A 77 -2.22 8.76 5.72
C VAL A 77 -3.74 8.97 5.73
N GLN A 78 -4.34 9.28 4.58
CA GLN A 78 -5.78 9.47 4.46
C GLN A 78 -6.55 8.21 4.90
N PHE A 79 -6.17 7.03 4.40
CA PHE A 79 -6.85 5.78 4.75
C PHE A 79 -6.55 5.33 6.18
N LYS A 80 -5.32 5.54 6.66
CA LYS A 80 -4.96 5.24 8.05
C LYS A 80 -5.79 6.06 9.03
N ASN A 81 -5.99 7.35 8.76
CA ASN A 81 -6.84 8.22 9.57
C ASN A 81 -8.33 7.86 9.45
N LYS A 82 -8.79 7.53 8.24
CA LYS A 82 -10.19 7.15 8.01
C LYS A 82 -10.59 5.87 8.75
N TYR A 83 -9.67 4.90 8.81
CA TYR A 83 -9.94 3.59 9.39
C TYR A 83 -9.39 3.40 10.80
N SER A 84 -8.77 4.42 11.41
CA SER A 84 -8.16 4.32 12.75
C SER A 84 -9.14 3.90 13.85
N TYR A 85 -10.42 4.26 13.73
CA TYR A 85 -11.47 3.89 14.68
C TYR A 85 -12.09 2.50 14.42
N TYR A 86 -11.78 1.88 13.28
CA TYR A 86 -12.37 0.60 12.85
C TYR A 86 -11.38 -0.57 12.91
N LEU A 87 -10.08 -0.27 13.10
CA LEU A 87 -8.96 -1.21 13.11
C LEU A 87 -8.33 -1.27 14.51
#